data_AF-A0A2D7ADF2-F1
#
_entry.id   AF-A0A2D7ADF2-F1
#
_cell.length_a   1.000
_cell.length_b   1.000
_cell.length_c   1.000
_cell.angle_alpha   90.00
_cell.angle_beta   90.00
_cell.angle_gamma   90.00
#
_symmetry.space_group_name_H-M   'P 1'
#
loop_
_entity.id
_entity.type
_entity.pdbx_description
1 polymer ?
#
loop_
_entity_poly.entity_id
_entity_poly.type
_entity_poly.pdbx_seq_one_letter_code
_entity_poly.pdbx_strand_id
1 'polypeptide(L)' 'MAKKQVFGSEALQQKASARKMAKVVVSTKNDSGKYSYKEVMIDQENVAEFLTKKKS' A
#
# COMPACT_ATOMS: atom_id res chain seq x y z
N MET A 1 -35.07 -21.32 -13.85
CA MET A 1 -34.42 -20.48 -12.83
C MET A 1 -32.91 -20.60 -12.99
N ALA A 2 -32.24 -19.54 -13.43
CA ALA A 2 -30.79 -19.56 -13.63
C ALA A 2 -30.08 -19.68 -12.28
N LYS A 3 -29.20 -20.68 -12.11
CA LYS A 3 -28.34 -20.79 -10.94
C LYS A 3 -27.46 -19.54 -10.89
N LYS A 4 -27.71 -18.65 -9.91
CA LYS A 4 -26.81 -17.54 -9.59
C LYS A 4 -25.43 -18.12 -9.28
N GLN A 5 -24.44 -17.74 -10.08
CA GLN A 5 -23.06 -18.19 -9.98
C GLN A 5 -22.42 -17.59 -8.72
N VAL A 6 -22.42 -18.34 -7.62
CA VAL A 6 -21.96 -17.92 -6.28
C VAL A 6 -20.44 -17.62 -6.24
N PHE A 7 -19.68 -18.23 -7.16
CA PHE A 7 -18.22 -18.12 -7.25
C PHE A 7 -17.71 -16.69 -7.51
N GLY A 8 -18.49 -15.84 -8.17
CA GLY A 8 -18.09 -14.45 -8.43
C GLY A 8 -18.29 -13.53 -7.23
N SER A 9 -19.37 -13.74 -6.49
CA SER A 9 -19.76 -12.91 -5.34
C SER A 9 -18.79 -13.03 -4.17
N GLU A 10 -18.38 -14.26 -3.82
CA GLU A 10 -17.47 -14.48 -2.69
C GLU A 10 -16.06 -13.95 -2.98
N ALA A 11 -15.56 -14.14 -4.21
CA ALA A 11 -14.26 -13.62 -4.63
C ALA A 11 -14.23 -12.08 -4.69
N LEU A 12 -15.33 -11.44 -5.11
CA LEU A 12 -15.47 -9.99 -5.08
C LEU A 12 -15.51 -9.46 -3.64
N GLN A 13 -16.22 -10.16 -2.75
CA GLN A 13 -16.31 -9.79 -1.34
C GLN A 13 -14.95 -9.95 -0.64
N GLN A 14 -14.21 -11.03 -0.91
CA GLN A 14 -12.85 -11.22 -0.42
C GLN A 14 -11.88 -10.16 -0.97
N LYS A 15 -11.98 -9.78 -2.25
CA LYS A 15 -11.18 -8.69 -2.83
C LYS A 15 -11.50 -7.33 -2.23
N ALA A 16 -12.76 -7.08 -1.87
CA ALA A 16 -13.16 -5.86 -1.19
C ALA A 16 -12.69 -5.82 0.27
N SER A 17 -12.62 -6.98 0.94
CA SER A 17 -12.15 -7.10 2.34
C SER A 17 -10.63 -7.18 2.48
N ALA A 18 -9.90 -7.47 1.39
CA ALA A 18 -8.44 -7.54 1.42
C ALA A 18 -7.84 -6.14 1.59
N ARG A 19 -7.08 -5.95 2.67
CA ARG A 19 -6.30 -4.70 2.86
C ARG A 19 -5.30 -4.56 1.72
N LYS A 20 -5.34 -3.42 1.05
CA LYS A 20 -4.36 -3.06 0.02
C LYS A 20 -3.17 -2.39 0.71
N MET A 21 -2.03 -3.06 0.68
CA MET A 21 -0.78 -2.54 1.23
C MET A 21 0.04 -1.86 0.13
N ALA A 22 0.71 -0.78 0.48
CA ALA A 22 1.67 -0.09 -0.35
C ALA A 22 3.07 -0.20 0.25
N LYS A 23 4.05 -0.56 -0.59
CA LYS A 23 5.47 -0.49 -0.25
C LYS A 23 5.97 0.91 -0.53
N VAL A 24 6.38 1.63 0.51
CA VAL A 24 6.98 2.96 0.38
C VAL A 24 8.49 2.85 0.57
N VAL A 25 9.25 3.41 -0.37
CA VAL A 25 10.70 3.50 -0.31
C VAL A 25 11.08 4.96 -0.10
N VAL A 26 11.72 5.27 1.03
CA VAL A 26 12.22 6.60 1.36
C VAL A 26 13.72 6.64 1.14
N SER A 27 14.19 7.52 0.28
CA SER A 27 15.61 7.81 0.10
C SER A 27 16.03 8.99 0.99
N THR A 28 17.22 8.92 1.55
CA THR A 28 17.82 10.02 2.33
C THR A 28 19.26 10.18 1.90
N LYS A 29 19.64 11.40 1.50
CA LYS A 29 21.01 11.74 1.16
C LYS A 29 21.74 12.16 2.43
N ASN A 30 22.89 11.56 2.70
CA ASN A 30 23.75 11.96 3.80
C ASN A 30 24.74 13.05 3.39
N ASP A 31 25.45 13.63 4.35
CA ASP A 31 26.42 14.71 4.12
C ASP A 31 27.59 14.29 3.20
N SER A 32 27.90 12.99 3.18
CA SER A 32 28.88 12.39 2.26
C SER A 32 28.36 12.25 0.81
N GLY A 33 27.10 12.62 0.54
CA GLY A 33 26.48 12.54 -0.78
C GLY A 33 25.96 11.16 -1.17
N LYS A 34 26.03 10.17 -0.28
CA LYS A 34 25.49 8.82 -0.49
C LYS A 34 24.01 8.78 -0.12
N TYR A 35 23.26 7.90 -0.79
CA TYR A 35 21.84 7.66 -0.48
C TYR A 35 21.67 6.39 0.37
N SER A 36 20.89 6.51 1.44
CA SER A 36 20.33 5.38 2.18
C SER A 36 18.86 5.21 1.84
N TYR A 37 18.38 3.98 1.76
CA TYR A 37 16.99 3.65 1.47
C TYR A 37 16.35 2.97 2.68
N LYS A 38 15.11 3.36 3.01
CA LYS A 38 14.29 2.68 4.01
C LYS A 38 12.98 2.25 3.38
N GLU A 39 12.65 0.98 3.53
CA GLU A 39 11.42 0.39 3.02
C GLU A 39 10.42 0.19 4.16
N VAL A 40 9.15 0.55 3.93
CA VAL A 40 8.06 0.36 4.89
C VAL A 40 6.81 -0.08 4.14
N MET A 41 6.13 -1.10 4.68
CA MET A 41 4.80 -1.52 4.21
C MET A 41 3.74 -0.81 5.05
N ILE A 42 2.85 -0.06 4.40
CA ILE A 42 1.73 0.64 5.06
C ILE A 42 0.44 0.41 4.28
N ASP A 43 -0.71 0.62 4.90
CA ASP A 43 -1.98 0.64 4.19
C ASP A 43 -1.97 1.72 3.09
N GLN A 44 -2.52 1.37 1.92
CA GLN A 44 -2.52 2.23 0.73
C GLN A 44 -3.14 3.62 1.03
N GLU A 45 -4.16 3.67 1.88
CA GLU A 45 -4.86 4.90 2.25
C GLU A 45 -3.96 5.86 3.06
N ASN A 46 -2.98 5.33 3.80
CA ASN A 46 -2.11 6.10 4.69
C ASN A 46 -0.84 6.61 3.99
N VAL A 47 -0.62 6.30 2.71
CA VAL A 47 0.61 6.68 1.98
C VAL A 47 0.77 8.19 1.88
N ALA A 48 -0.31 8.92 1.60
CA ALA A 48 -0.25 10.37 1.44
C ALA A 48 0.17 11.07 2.74
N GLU A 49 -0.39 10.66 3.88
CA GLU A 49 -0.04 11.17 5.21
C GLU A 49 1.42 10.83 5.55
N PHE A 50 1.83 9.57 5.32
CA PHE A 50 3.19 9.12 5.57
C PHE A 50 4.23 9.92 4.79
N LEU A 51 3.99 10.19 3.50
CA LEU A 51 4.89 10.98 2.65
C LEU A 51 4.95 12.44 3.09
N THR A 52 3.83 13.01 3.54
CA THR A 52 3.78 14.39 4.04
C THR A 52 4.60 14.53 5.31
N LYS A 53 4.44 13.60 6.27
CA LYS A 53 5.20 13.57 7.52
C LYS A 53 6.72 13.43 7.32
N LYS A 54 7.14 12.82 6.22
CA LYS A 54 8.57 12.64 5.88
C LYS A 54 9.19 13.79 5.10
N LYS A 55 8.39 14.69 4.53
CA LYS A 55 8.86 15.88 3.80
C LYS A 55 9.15 17.08 4.71
N SER A 56 8.59 17.12 5.93
CA SER A 56 8.86 18.16 6.94
C SER A 56 10.16 17.92 7.71
#